data_AF-A0A1G8N2N5-F1
#
_entry.id   AF-A0A1G8N2N5-F1
#
_cell.length_a   1.000
_cell.length_b   1.000
_cell.length_c   1.000
_cell.angle_alpha   90.00
_cell.angle_beta   90.00
_cell.angle_gamma   90.00
#
_symmetry.space_group_name_H-M   'P 1'
#
loop_
_entity.id
_entity.type
_entity.pdbx_description
1 polymer ?
#
loop_
_entity_poly.entity_id
_entity_poly.type
_entity_poly.pdbx_seq_one_letter_code
_entity_poly.pdbx_strand_id
1 'polypeptide(L)'
;MLPADAIARIAQAAKPGVAIAMFNPPTATRNTWRVQFRPDGADPAVRARGAIWLDPWSGAVVHDRTPLAMSMGDRYLAEQLWIHNGAALGLAGRLLVFAAGFAPLALFVSGLIMWLKRRPGRMRVTAARSNRRG
;
A
#
# COMPACT_ATOMS: atom_id res chain seq x y z
N MET A 1 10.66 23.04 -25.64
CA MET A 1 9.92 22.00 -24.89
C MET A 1 8.86 21.42 -25.80
N LEU A 2 8.77 20.10 -25.87
CA LEU A 2 7.78 19.40 -26.68
C LEU A 2 6.37 19.63 -26.11
N PRO A 3 5.35 19.76 -26.99
CA PRO A 3 3.97 19.87 -26.56
C PRO A 3 3.46 18.54 -25.99
N ALA A 4 2.40 18.62 -25.19
CA ALA A 4 1.87 17.47 -24.45
C ALA A 4 1.40 16.32 -25.36
N ASP A 5 0.85 16.63 -26.53
CA ASP A 5 0.41 15.65 -27.54
C ASP A 5 1.59 14.87 -28.14
N ALA A 6 2.73 15.54 -28.38
CA ALA A 6 3.95 14.90 -28.84
C ALA A 6 4.50 13.94 -27.78
N ILE A 7 4.55 14.39 -26.52
CA ILE A 7 4.95 13.56 -25.38
C ILE A 7 4.01 12.36 -25.22
N ALA A 8 2.70 12.56 -25.39
CA ALA A 8 1.72 11.48 -25.31
C ALA A 8 1.93 10.41 -26.38
N ARG A 9 2.17 10.82 -27.63
CA ARG A 9 2.49 9.89 -28.73
C ARG A 9 3.79 9.13 -28.48
N ILE A 10 4.83 9.81 -28.02
CA ILE A 10 6.12 9.19 -27.67
C ILE A 10 5.93 8.18 -26.53
N ALA A 11 5.20 8.56 -25.47
CA ALA A 11 4.93 7.67 -24.34
C ALA A 11 4.13 6.43 -24.76
N GLN A 12 3.12 6.60 -25.62
CA GLN A 12 2.30 5.50 -26.12
C GLN A 12 3.11 4.55 -27.03
N ALA A 13 3.99 5.11 -27.87
CA ALA A 13 4.90 4.32 -28.70
C ALA A 13 5.93 3.56 -27.87
N ALA A 14 6.42 4.14 -26.78
CA ALA A 14 7.35 3.49 -25.84
C ALA A 14 6.71 2.36 -25.03
N LYS A 15 5.39 2.44 -24.78
CA LYS A 15 4.62 1.43 -24.03
C LYS A 15 3.33 1.08 -24.81
N PRO A 16 3.46 0.30 -25.90
CA PRO A 16 2.29 -0.08 -26.71
C PRO A 16 1.36 -0.98 -25.90
N GLY A 17 0.04 -0.80 -26.08
CA GLY A 17 -0.96 -1.66 -25.44
C GLY A 17 -1.14 -1.41 -23.94
N VAL A 18 -0.63 -0.32 -23.38
CA VAL A 18 -0.94 0.08 -21.99
C VAL A 18 -1.59 1.46 -22.00
N ALA A 19 -2.76 1.56 -21.37
CA ALA A 19 -3.49 2.81 -21.29
C ALA A 19 -2.74 3.85 -20.44
N ILE A 20 -2.62 5.07 -20.95
CA ILE A 20 -2.07 6.18 -20.18
C ILE A 20 -3.13 6.66 -19.19
N ALA A 21 -2.78 6.67 -17.91
CA ALA A 21 -3.67 7.02 -16.81
C ALA A 21 -3.58 8.48 -16.41
N MET A 22 -2.36 9.04 -16.45
CA MET A 22 -2.10 10.38 -15.96
C MET A 22 -0.86 10.97 -16.62
N PHE A 23 -0.97 12.24 -17.01
CA PHE A 23 0.13 13.08 -17.45
C PHE A 23 0.45 14.13 -16.40
N ASN A 24 1.72 14.24 -16.04
CA ASN A 24 2.22 15.29 -15.16
C ASN A 24 3.29 16.07 -15.93
N PRO A 25 3.06 17.38 -16.18
CA PRO A 25 4.05 18.22 -16.83
C PRO A 25 5.29 18.42 -15.94
N PRO A 26 6.43 18.81 -16.54
CA PRO A 26 7.59 19.27 -15.82
C PRO A 26 7.24 20.43 -14.88
N THR A 27 7.90 20.46 -13.73
CA THR A 27 7.80 21.55 -12.76
C THR A 27 9.16 22.21 -12.59
N ALA A 28 9.21 23.36 -11.91
CA ALA A 28 10.47 24.06 -11.63
C ALA A 28 11.51 23.17 -10.90
N THR A 29 11.07 22.20 -10.11
CA THR A 29 11.93 21.27 -9.36
C THR A 29 12.08 19.91 -10.04
N ARG A 30 11.30 19.62 -11.09
CA ARG A 30 11.32 18.36 -11.82
C ARG A 30 11.27 18.63 -13.31
N ASN A 31 12.45 18.63 -13.92
CA ASN A 31 12.63 18.92 -15.35
C ASN A 31 12.30 17.71 -16.25
N THR A 32 11.22 16.97 -15.97
CA THR A 32 10.79 15.78 -16.72
C THR A 32 9.27 15.67 -16.76
N TRP A 33 8.75 15.19 -17.88
CA TRP A 33 7.36 14.74 -17.97
C TRP A 33 7.23 13.41 -17.24
N ARG A 34 6.24 13.25 -16.37
CA ARG A 34 5.91 11.95 -15.77
C ARG A 34 4.61 11.44 -16.36
N VAL A 35 4.71 10.31 -17.06
CA VAL A 35 3.57 9.62 -17.66
C VAL A 35 3.33 8.33 -16.91
N GLN A 36 2.12 8.16 -16.38
CA GLN A 36 1.73 7.00 -15.59
C GLN A 36 0.80 6.12 -16.39
N PHE A 37 0.95 4.81 -16.23
CA PHE A 37 0.21 3.82 -17.01
C PHE A 37 -0.73 3.02 -16.13
N ARG A 38 -1.90 2.68 -16.65
CA ARG A 38 -2.83 1.76 -15.99
C ARG A 38 -2.79 0.43 -16.74
N PRO A 39 -2.51 -0.69 -16.05
CA PRO A 39 -2.57 -2.00 -16.67
C PRO A 39 -3.97 -2.31 -17.17
N ASP A 40 -4.06 -3.01 -18.29
CA ASP A 40 -5.33 -3.50 -18.80
C ASP A 40 -5.95 -4.51 -17.82
N GLY A 41 -7.27 -4.42 -17.63
CA GLY A 41 -7.99 -5.26 -16.67
C GLY A 41 -7.65 -4.99 -15.19
N ALA A 42 -6.88 -3.94 -14.87
CA ALA A 42 -6.60 -3.59 -13.48
C ALA A 42 -7.89 -3.23 -12.71
N ASP A 43 -7.90 -3.56 -11.41
CA ASP A 43 -8.94 -3.14 -10.48
C ASP A 43 -9.21 -1.62 -10.61
N PRO A 44 -10.47 -1.16 -10.70
CA PRO A 44 -10.79 0.25 -10.86
C PRO A 44 -10.19 1.19 -9.80
N ALA A 45 -9.88 0.69 -8.60
CA ALA A 45 -9.21 1.46 -7.56
C ALA A 45 -7.70 1.69 -7.85
N VAL A 46 -7.10 0.88 -8.73
CA VAL A 46 -5.73 1.05 -9.18
C VAL A 46 -5.70 2.12 -10.27
N ARG A 47 -5.43 3.36 -9.86
CA ARG A 47 -5.36 4.50 -10.78
C ARG A 47 -4.23 4.38 -11.80
N ALA A 48 -3.05 3.94 -11.37
CA ALA A 48 -1.90 3.68 -12.23
C ALA A 48 -0.93 2.71 -11.56
N ARG A 49 -0.20 1.91 -12.36
CA ARG A 49 0.87 1.03 -11.91
C ARG A 49 2.09 1.21 -12.81
N GLY A 50 3.09 1.89 -12.27
CA GLY A 50 4.32 2.24 -12.98
C GLY A 50 4.22 3.55 -13.77
N ALA A 51 5.39 4.09 -14.10
CA ALA A 51 5.52 5.36 -14.79
C ALA A 51 6.81 5.40 -15.60
N ILE A 52 6.83 6.24 -16.64
CA ILE A 52 8.06 6.67 -17.31
C ILE A 52 8.26 8.17 -17.12
N TRP A 53 9.52 8.59 -17.17
CA TRP A 53 9.93 9.98 -17.17
C TRP A 53 10.57 10.31 -18.50
N LEU A 54 10.09 11.38 -19.13
CA LEU A 54 10.54 11.81 -20.46
C LEU A 54 11.21 13.17 -20.35
N ASP A 55 12.32 13.33 -21.08
CA ASP A 55 13.00 14.61 -21.23
C ASP A 55 12.08 15.61 -21.97
N PRO A 56 11.89 16.85 -21.46
CA PRO A 56 10.94 17.78 -22.05
C PRO A 56 11.34 18.35 -23.41
N TRP A 57 12.58 18.21 -23.87
CA TRP A 57 13.03 18.79 -25.16
C TRP A 57 13.19 17.73 -26.23
N SER A 58 13.81 16.61 -25.90
CA SER A 58 14.07 15.50 -26.81
C SER A 58 12.96 14.44 -26.80
N GLY A 59 12.19 14.33 -25.71
CA GLY A 59 11.24 13.25 -25.52
C GLY A 59 11.89 11.91 -25.18
N ALA A 60 13.20 11.87 -24.93
CA ALA A 60 13.90 10.64 -24.54
C ALA A 60 13.38 10.10 -23.20
N VAL A 61 13.26 8.77 -23.08
CA VAL A 61 12.93 8.14 -21.80
C VAL A 61 14.14 8.23 -20.88
N VAL A 62 14.05 9.08 -19.86
CA VAL A 62 15.11 9.29 -18.87
C VAL A 62 15.03 8.24 -17.77
N HIS A 63 13.81 7.82 -17.40
CA HIS A 63 13.61 6.81 -16.37
C HIS A 63 12.38 5.95 -16.65
N ASP A 64 12.46 4.66 -16.31
CA ASP A 64 11.38 3.69 -16.50
C ASP A 64 11.16 2.88 -15.21
N ARG A 65 9.97 3.06 -14.60
CA ARG A 65 9.50 2.28 -13.45
C ARG A 65 8.24 1.49 -13.80
N THR A 66 8.13 1.02 -15.04
CA THR A 66 7.09 0.07 -15.43
C THR A 66 7.41 -1.33 -14.92
N PRO A 67 6.42 -2.21 -14.67
CA PRO A 67 6.64 -3.53 -14.08
C PRO A 67 7.62 -4.45 -14.82
N LEU A 68 7.81 -4.23 -16.12
CA LEU A 68 8.75 -4.99 -16.98
C LEU A 68 10.18 -4.46 -16.92
N ALA A 69 10.38 -3.19 -16.59
CA ALA A 69 11.70 -2.56 -16.52
C ALA A 69 12.33 -2.63 -15.12
N MET A 70 11.52 -2.88 -14.09
CA MET A 70 11.99 -2.95 -12.70
C MET A 70 12.68 -4.29 -12.39
N SER A 71 13.73 -4.23 -11.57
CA SER A 71 14.30 -5.43 -10.94
C SER A 71 13.26 -6.14 -10.07
N MET A 72 13.48 -7.42 -9.77
CA MET A 72 12.54 -8.17 -8.91
C MET A 72 12.40 -7.54 -7.52
N GLY A 73 13.50 -7.02 -6.95
CA GLY A 73 13.49 -6.33 -5.65
C GLY A 73 12.71 -5.02 -5.70
N ASP A 74 12.94 -4.19 -6.71
CA ASP A 74 12.21 -2.92 -6.89
C ASP A 74 10.73 -3.17 -7.12
N ARG A 75 10.40 -4.22 -7.90
CA ARG A 75 9.01 -4.62 -8.13
C ARG A 75 8.35 -5.11 -6.85
N TYR A 76 9.05 -5.90 -6.03
CA TYR A 76 8.54 -6.33 -4.73
C TYR A 76 8.19 -5.12 -3.84
N LEU A 77 9.11 -4.16 -3.72
CA LEU A 77 8.88 -2.93 -2.94
C LEU A 77 7.71 -2.11 -3.49
N ALA A 78 7.60 -1.98 -4.82
CA ALA A 78 6.51 -1.26 -5.45
C ALA A 78 5.15 -1.95 -5.26
N GLU A 79 5.11 -3.28 -5.21
CA GLU A 79 3.88 -4.06 -5.03
C GLU A 79 3.35 -4.07 -3.59
N GLN A 80 4.17 -3.72 -2.59
CA GLN A 80 3.74 -3.65 -1.18
C GLN A 80 2.53 -2.75 -1.00
N LEU A 81 2.48 -1.61 -1.70
CA LEU A 81 1.34 -0.69 -1.64
C LEU A 81 0.03 -1.37 -2.08
N TRP A 82 0.09 -2.17 -3.15
CA TRP A 82 -1.08 -2.82 -3.72
C TRP A 82 -1.53 -4.02 -2.89
N ILE A 83 -0.58 -4.75 -2.29
CA ILE A 83 -0.86 -5.83 -1.35
C ILE A 83 -1.49 -5.26 -0.08
N HIS A 84 -0.92 -4.19 0.47
CA HIS A 84 -1.43 -3.54 1.68
C HIS A 84 -2.88 -3.08 1.54
N ASN A 85 -3.22 -2.51 0.37
CA ASN A 85 -4.58 -2.05 0.08
C ASN A 85 -5.52 -3.19 -0.37
N GLY A 86 -5.04 -4.43 -0.43
CA GLY A 86 -5.78 -5.59 -0.94
C GLY A 86 -6.05 -5.57 -2.45
N ALA A 87 -5.60 -4.53 -3.17
CA ALA A 87 -5.85 -4.33 -4.59
C ALA A 87 -5.14 -5.36 -5.48
N ALA A 88 -4.06 -5.99 -4.98
CA ALA A 88 -3.33 -7.01 -5.73
C ALA A 88 -4.18 -8.23 -6.11
N LEU A 89 -5.21 -8.57 -5.32
CA LEU A 89 -6.15 -9.67 -5.56
C LEU A 89 -7.61 -9.18 -5.73
N GLY A 90 -7.80 -7.89 -5.98
CA GLY A 90 -9.12 -7.27 -6.11
C GLY A 90 -9.99 -7.42 -4.86
N LEU A 91 -11.25 -7.80 -5.04
CA LEU A 91 -12.22 -7.92 -3.94
C LEU A 91 -11.79 -8.94 -2.88
N ALA A 92 -11.27 -10.10 -3.29
CA ALA A 92 -10.82 -11.14 -2.37
C ALA A 92 -9.69 -10.61 -1.46
N GLY A 93 -8.72 -9.89 -2.03
CA GLY A 93 -7.65 -9.26 -1.26
C GLY A 93 -8.15 -8.22 -0.26
N ARG A 94 -9.14 -7.41 -0.65
CA ARG A 94 -9.78 -6.43 0.26
C ARG A 94 -10.49 -7.10 1.43
N LEU A 95 -11.22 -8.18 1.18
CA LEU A 95 -11.90 -8.94 2.23
C LEU A 95 -10.89 -9.57 3.21
N LEU A 96 -9.76 -10.07 2.71
CA LEU A 96 -8.68 -10.57 3.54
C LEU A 96 -8.06 -9.48 4.41
N VAL A 97 -7.74 -8.31 3.84
CA VAL A 97 -7.21 -7.16 4.60
C VAL A 97 -8.22 -6.67 5.63
N PHE A 98 -9.50 -6.60 5.27
CA PHE A 98 -10.58 -6.26 6.21
C PHE A 98 -10.64 -7.24 7.39
N ALA A 99 -10.60 -8.55 7.12
CA ALA A 99 -10.59 -9.57 8.16
C ALA A 99 -9.33 -9.47 9.05
N ALA A 100 -8.15 -9.24 8.45
CA ALA A 100 -6.90 -9.06 9.19
C ALA A 100 -6.94 -7.84 10.12
N GLY A 101 -7.74 -6.81 9.80
CA GLY A 101 -7.96 -5.65 10.66
C GLY A 101 -8.54 -5.97 12.05
N PHE A 102 -9.13 -7.14 12.24
CA PHE A 102 -9.60 -7.60 13.55
C PHE A 102 -8.50 -8.24 14.41
N ALA A 103 -7.32 -8.55 13.86
CA ALA A 103 -6.24 -9.16 14.61
C ALA A 103 -5.77 -8.32 15.82
N PRO A 104 -5.56 -6.99 15.70
CA PRO A 104 -5.21 -6.15 16.86
C PRO A 104 -6.30 -6.16 17.94
N LEU A 105 -7.58 -6.18 17.56
CA LEU A 105 -8.69 -6.27 18.51
C LEU A 105 -8.66 -7.62 19.26
N ALA A 106 -8.47 -8.72 18.55
CA ALA A 106 -8.35 -10.05 19.16
C ALA A 106 -7.14 -10.14 20.11
N LEU A 107 -6.01 -9.56 19.71
CA LEU A 107 -4.81 -9.46 20.55
C LEU A 107 -5.03 -8.58 21.78
N PHE A 108 -5.76 -7.47 21.64
CA PHE A 108 -6.12 -6.60 22.77
C PHE A 108 -7.01 -7.33 23.78
N VAL A 109 -8.09 -7.97 23.31
CA VAL A 109 -9.02 -8.72 24.17
C VAL A 109 -8.30 -9.87 24.86
N SER A 110 -7.47 -10.64 24.15
CA SER A 110 -6.71 -11.73 24.74
C SER A 110 -5.69 -11.24 25.78
N GLY A 111 -4.96 -10.15 25.48
CA GLY A 111 -4.07 -9.48 26.43
C GLY A 111 -4.79 -8.98 27.68
N LEU A 112 -5.97 -8.38 27.52
CA LEU A 112 -6.80 -7.90 28.62
C LEU A 112 -7.29 -9.05 29.52
N ILE A 113 -7.76 -10.15 28.92
CA ILE A 113 -8.16 -11.36 29.65
C ILE A 113 -6.97 -11.92 30.45
N MET A 114 -5.78 -12.00 29.84
CA MET A 114 -4.58 -12.47 30.52
C MET A 114 -4.16 -11.55 31.67
N TRP A 115 -4.27 -10.23 31.49
CA TRP A 115 -4.00 -9.25 32.54
C TRP A 115 -4.95 -9.38 33.73
N LEU A 116 -6.25 -9.50 33.47
CA LEU A 116 -7.27 -9.69 34.51
C LEU A 116 -7.09 -11.01 35.27
N LYS A 117 -6.78 -12.11 34.56
CA LYS A 117 -6.50 -13.42 35.19
C LYS A 117 -5.25 -13.43 36.06
N ARG A 118 -4.23 -12.61 35.72
CA ARG A 118 -2.97 -12.51 36.48
C ARG A 118 -3.03 -11.54 37.66
N ARG A 119 -4.10 -10.76 37.83
CA ARG A 119 -4.27 -9.87 38.98
C ARG A 119 -4.48 -10.75 40.23
N PRO A 120 -3.53 -10.80 41.19
CA PRO A 120 -3.74 -11.57 42.41
C PRO A 120 -4.86 -10.89 43.19
N GLY A 121 -5.97 -11.60 43.41
CA GLY A 121 -6.95 -11.19 44.40
C GLY A 121 -6.25 -11.12 45.76
N ARG A 122 -5.96 -9.92 46.25
CA ARG A 122 -5.64 -9.67 47.67
C ARG A 122 -6.91 -9.81 48.52
N MET A 123 -7.57 -10.95 48.40
CA MET A 123 -8.59 -11.41 49.34
C MET A 123 -8.16 -12.77 49.84
N ARG A 124 -7.05 -12.79 50.58
CA ARG A 124 -6.92 -13.75 51.68
C ARG A 124 -7.99 -13.35 52.68
N VAL A 125 -9.06 -14.11 52.66
CA VAL A 125 -10.16 -14.09 53.62
C VAL A 125 -9.57 -13.93 55.04
N THR A 126 -9.78 -12.75 55.63
CA THR A 126 -9.65 -12.52 57.06
C THR A 126 -10.74 -13.34 57.75
N ALA A 127 -10.44 -14.59 58.06
CA ALA A 127 -11.27 -15.43 58.93
C ALA A 127 -10.39 -16.21 59.90
N ALA A 128 -9.82 -15.50 60.87
CA ALA A 128 -9.42 -16.08 62.15
C ALA A 128 -10.20 -15.37 63.27
N ARG A 129 -11.52 -15.53 63.19
CA ARG A 129 -12.43 -15.89 64.27
C ARG A 129 -11.95 -15.50 65.69
N SER A 130 -12.40 -14.33 66.12
CA SER A 130 -12.87 -14.09 67.49
C SER A 130 -13.63 -15.32 68.00
N ASN A 131 -13.08 -16.04 68.98
CA ASN A 131 -13.80 -16.65 70.11
C ASN A 131 -12.85 -17.51 70.95
N ARG A 132 -12.42 -17.00 72.11
CA ARG A 132 -12.32 -17.75 73.37
C ARG A 132 -12.09 -16.76 74.51
N ARG A 133 -13.19 -16.28 75.06
CA ARG A 133 -13.27 -15.94 76.49
C ARG A 133 -13.32 -17.27 77.26
N GLY A 134 -12.55 -17.34 78.34
CA GLY A 134 -12.49 -18.40 79.33
C GLY A 134 -11.53 -17.95 80.40
#